data_AF-B0EN18-F1
#
_entry.id   AF-B0EN18-F1
#
_cell.length_a   1.000
_cell.length_b   1.000
_cell.length_c   1.000
_cell.angle_alpha   90.00
_cell.angle_beta   90.00
_cell.angle_gamma   90.00
#
_symmetry.space_group_name_H-M   'P 1'
#
loop_
_entity.id
_entity.type
_entity.pdbx_description
1 polymer ?
#
loop_
_entity_poly.entity_id
_entity_poly.type
_entity_poly.pdbx_seq_one_letter_code
_entity_poly.pdbx_strand_id
1 'polypeptide(L)'
;MENTIKNDKERMKLWYHSVMIISVFQGNIERFHFNPIPLNEHSRKFFPNTETFHIYNENDKIFNDGKIFKYVIWYTIGYSRYLQEKEE
;
A
#
# COMPACT_ATOMS: atom_id res chain seq x y z
N MET A 1 -13.87 43.37 7.54
CA MET A 1 -12.70 43.16 6.66
C MET A 1 -11.73 42.11 7.24
N GLU A 2 -11.39 42.18 8.53
CA GLU A 2 -10.51 41.20 9.19
C GLU A 2 -11.03 39.76 9.20
N ASN A 3 -12.33 39.54 9.39
CA ASN A 3 -12.93 38.20 9.37
C ASN A 3 -12.82 37.52 8.00
N THR A 4 -12.88 38.28 6.90
CA THR A 4 -12.71 37.77 5.53
C THR A 4 -11.27 37.36 5.27
N ILE A 5 -10.31 38.21 5.66
CA ILE A 5 -8.87 37.94 5.53
C ILE A 5 -8.45 36.72 6.38
N LYS A 6 -9.01 36.59 7.59
CA LYS A 6 -8.77 35.43 8.45
C LYS A 6 -9.31 34.14 7.81
N ASN A 7 -10.49 34.19 7.21
CA ASN A 7 -11.07 33.04 6.52
C ASN A 7 -10.25 32.63 5.29
N ASP A 8 -9.75 33.59 4.50
CA ASP A 8 -8.90 33.29 3.35
C ASP A 8 -7.54 32.70 3.77
N LYS A 9 -6.94 33.17 4.87
CA LYS A 9 -5.73 32.58 5.44
C LYS A 9 -5.94 31.13 5.90
N GLU A 10 -7.07 30.85 6.55
CA GLU A 10 -7.43 29.48 6.97
C GLU A 10 -7.63 28.57 5.75
N ARG A 11 -8.30 29.04 4.69
CA ARG A 11 -8.45 28.27 3.44
C ARG A 11 -7.12 27.99 2.76
N MET A 12 -6.23 28.98 2.69
CA MET A 12 -4.88 28.80 2.14
C MET A 12 -4.06 27.81 2.96
N LYS A 13 -4.18 27.84 4.28
CA LYS A 13 -3.51 26.88 5.18
C LYS A 13 -4.04 25.46 4.97
N LEU A 14 -5.36 25.28 4.88
CA LEU A 14 -5.99 23.99 4.61
C LEU A 14 -5.57 23.42 3.24
N TRP A 15 -5.51 24.28 2.23
CA TRP A 15 -5.03 23.89 0.89
C TRP A 15 -3.57 23.44 0.95
N TYR A 16 -2.70 24.21 1.59
CA TYR A 16 -1.29 23.87 1.74
C TYR A 16 -1.08 22.55 2.48
N HIS A 17 -1.77 22.33 3.61
CA HIS A 17 -1.69 21.06 4.34
C HIS A 17 -2.17 19.88 3.48
N SER A 18 -3.28 20.04 2.75
CA SER A 18 -3.80 18.99 1.89
C SER A 18 -2.81 18.61 0.78
N VAL A 19 -2.21 19.61 0.13
CA VAL A 19 -1.20 19.41 -0.92
C VAL A 19 0.06 18.74 -0.35
N MET A 20 0.55 19.20 0.81
CA MET A 20 1.72 18.61 1.48
C MET A 20 1.49 17.16 1.91
N ILE A 21 0.29 16.83 2.40
CA ILE A 21 -0.05 15.46 2.76
C ILE A 21 0.03 14.56 1.53
N ILE A 22 -0.59 14.95 0.42
CA ILE A 22 -0.61 14.14 -0.81
C ILE A 22 0.80 13.87 -1.33
N SER A 23 1.68 14.88 -1.35
CA SER A 23 3.05 14.73 -1.86
C SER A 23 3.91 13.81 -1.00
N VAL A 24 3.75 13.86 0.32
CA VAL A 24 4.43 12.96 1.26
C VAL A 24 3.99 11.51 1.04
N PHE A 25 2.70 11.27 0.82
CA PHE A 25 2.19 9.92 0.58
C PHE A 25 2.69 9.32 -0.73
N GLN A 26 2.72 10.08 -1.83
CA GLN A 26 3.19 9.57 -3.13
C GLN A 26 4.63 9.04 -3.07
N GLY A 27 5.57 9.83 -2.56
CA GLY A 27 6.97 9.41 -2.47
C GLY A 27 7.23 8.32 -1.42
N ASN A 28 6.41 8.25 -0.37
CA ASN A 28 6.58 7.23 0.67
C ASN A 28 6.08 5.85 0.23
N ILE A 29 5.01 5.77 -0.58
CA ILE A 29 4.45 4.50 -1.04
C ILE A 29 5.47 3.71 -1.89
N GLU A 30 6.29 4.39 -2.69
CA GLU A 30 7.32 3.75 -3.52
C GLU A 30 8.46 3.14 -2.71
N ARG A 31 8.64 3.53 -1.45
CA ARG A 31 9.70 3.04 -0.55
C ARG A 31 9.34 1.74 0.17
N PHE A 32 8.11 1.27 0.01
CA PHE A 32 7.69 0.02 0.62
C PHE A 32 8.28 -1.16 -0.15
N HIS A 33 9.00 -2.01 0.58
CA HIS A 33 9.48 -3.31 0.09
C HIS A 33 8.45 -4.42 0.33
N PHE A 34 7.28 -4.08 0.87
CA PHE A 34 6.16 -4.98 1.10
C PHE A 34 4.82 -4.27 0.96
N ASN A 35 3.77 -4.97 0.53
CA ASN A 35 2.43 -4.37 0.44
C ASN A 35 1.70 -4.42 1.80
N PRO A 36 1.33 -3.26 2.38
CA PRO A 36 0.58 -3.21 3.65
C PRO A 36 -0.92 -3.49 3.47
N ILE A 37 -1.40 -3.57 2.23
CA ILE A 37 -2.80 -3.81 1.88
C ILE A 37 -2.90 -4.87 0.78
N PRO A 38 -4.05 -5.56 0.63
CA PRO A 38 -4.30 -6.46 -0.48
C PRO A 38 -4.13 -5.73 -1.82
N LEU A 39 -3.44 -6.37 -2.76
CA LEU A 39 -3.17 -5.79 -4.07
C LEU A 39 -4.12 -6.33 -5.14
N ASN A 40 -4.58 -5.41 -5.99
CA ASN A 40 -5.27 -5.69 -7.25
C ASN A 40 -4.46 -5.09 -8.41
N GLU A 41 -4.91 -5.27 -9.65
CA GLU A 41 -4.18 -4.79 -10.83
C GLU A 41 -3.92 -3.28 -10.84
N HIS A 42 -4.82 -2.51 -10.22
CA HIS A 42 -4.66 -1.08 -10.09
C HIS A 42 -3.67 -0.74 -8.97
N SER A 43 -3.88 -1.27 -7.76
CA SER A 43 -3.05 -0.93 -6.60
C SER A 43 -1.62 -1.47 -6.70
N ARG A 44 -1.39 -2.57 -7.43
CA ARG A 44 -0.05 -3.12 -7.68
C ARG A 44 0.90 -2.12 -8.34
N LYS A 45 0.38 -1.18 -9.14
CA LYS A 45 1.17 -0.13 -9.81
C LYS A 45 1.82 0.84 -8.83
N PHE A 46 1.21 1.06 -7.67
CA PHE A 46 1.74 1.96 -6.65
C PHE A 46 2.88 1.35 -5.83
N PHE A 47 3.02 0.02 -5.81
CA PHE A 47 4.07 -0.66 -5.04
C PHE A 47 5.12 -1.32 -5.97
N PRO A 48 5.85 -0.54 -6.80
CA PRO A 48 6.75 -1.08 -7.83
C PRO A 48 7.98 -1.82 -7.28
N ASN A 49 8.31 -1.59 -6.00
CA ASN A 49 9.48 -2.13 -5.31
C ASN A 49 9.11 -3.21 -4.27
N THR A 50 7.95 -3.86 -4.44
CA THR A 50 7.52 -4.95 -3.55
C THR A 50 8.43 -6.17 -3.73
N GLU A 51 9.20 -6.49 -2.70
CA GLU A 51 10.04 -7.68 -2.62
C GLU A 51 9.36 -8.80 -1.83
N THR A 52 8.62 -8.43 -0.77
CA THR A 52 7.79 -9.35 0.03
C THR A 52 6.32 -9.10 -0.24
N PHE A 53 5.64 -10.09 -0.83
CA PHE A 53 4.22 -10.02 -1.15
C PHE A 53 3.37 -10.64 -0.03
N HIS A 54 2.57 -9.81 0.61
CA HIS A 54 1.60 -10.19 1.63
C HIS A 54 0.26 -10.51 1.00
N ILE A 55 -0.21 -11.73 1.25
CA ILE A 55 -1.50 -12.25 0.80
C ILE A 55 -2.43 -12.26 2.00
N TYR A 56 -3.49 -11.46 1.95
CA TYR A 56 -4.37 -11.25 3.09
C TYR A 56 -5.63 -12.11 3.02
N ASN A 57 -6.05 -12.52 1.82
CA ASN A 57 -7.16 -13.46 1.63
C ASN A 57 -6.79 -14.56 0.64
N GLU A 58 -7.45 -15.69 0.74
CA GLU A 58 -7.27 -16.83 -0.16
C GLU A 58 -7.56 -16.49 -1.63
N ASN A 59 -8.47 -15.54 -1.87
CA ASN A 59 -8.88 -15.11 -3.21
C ASN A 59 -8.08 -13.92 -3.75
N ASP A 60 -7.06 -13.44 -3.01
CA ASP A 60 -6.23 -12.34 -3.47
C ASP A 60 -5.44 -12.73 -4.72
N LYS A 61 -5.28 -11.78 -5.64
CA LYS A 61 -4.52 -12.02 -6.86
C LYS A 61 -3.03 -12.14 -6.53
N ILE A 62 -2.42 -13.25 -6.94
CA ILE A 62 -0.97 -13.44 -6.85
C ILE A 62 -0.30 -12.83 -8.09
N PHE A 63 0.77 -12.06 -7.87
CA PHE A 63 1.55 -11.44 -8.92
C PHE A 63 2.91 -12.12 -9.04
N ASN A 64 3.32 -12.45 -10.27
CA ASN A 64 4.60 -13.07 -10.59
C ASN A 64 5.32 -12.21 -11.64
N ASP A 65 5.71 -10.99 -11.27
CA ASP A 65 6.39 -10.03 -12.16
C ASP A 65 7.92 -10.04 -12.02
N GLY A 66 8.47 -11.08 -11.39
CA GLY A 66 9.92 -11.30 -11.23
C GLY A 66 10.60 -10.41 -10.18
N LYS A 67 9.86 -9.52 -9.52
CA LYS A 67 10.36 -8.64 -8.45
C LYS A 67 10.10 -9.16 -7.04
N ILE A 68 9.14 -10.06 -6.89
CA ILE A 68 8.73 -10.62 -5.61
C ILE A 68 9.59 -11.85 -5.32
N PHE A 69 10.26 -11.84 -4.18
CA PHE A 69 11.15 -12.92 -3.73
C PHE A 69 10.57 -13.73 -2.58
N LYS A 70 9.58 -13.17 -1.88
CA LYS A 70 9.00 -13.80 -0.70
C LYS A 70 7.49 -13.60 -0.67
N TYR A 71 6.77 -14.65 -0.31
CA TYR A 71 5.33 -14.61 -0.06
C TYR A 71 5.04 -14.81 1.43
N VAL A 72 4.06 -14.07 1.96
CA VAL A 72 3.62 -14.18 3.36
C VAL A 72 2.10 -14.23 3.38
N ILE A 73 1.56 -15.28 3.98
CA ILE A 73 0.12 -15.50 4.10
C ILE A 73 -0.35 -14.99 5.48
N TRP A 74 -1.34 -14.10 5.49
CA TRP A 74 -1.93 -13.51 6.71
C TRP A 74 -3.29 -14.08 7.11
N TYR A 75 -3.90 -14.90 6.25
CA TYR A 75 -5.16 -15.57 6.58
C TYR A 75 -4.92 -16.95 7.20
N THR A 76 -5.95 -17.45 7.88
CA THR A 76 -5.92 -18.78 8.49
C THR A 76 -5.82 -19.86 7.41
N ILE A 77 -4.82 -20.73 7.55
CA ILE A 77 -4.60 -21.85 6.66
C ILE A 77 -4.64 -23.17 7.43
N GLY A 78 -5.18 -24.22 6.80
CA GLY A 78 -5.12 -25.56 7.37
C GLY A 78 -3.68 -26.07 7.42
N TYR A 79 -3.32 -26.79 8.48
CA TYR A 79 -1.95 -27.28 8.69
C TYR A 79 -1.45 -28.18 7.55
N SER A 80 -2.33 -29.00 6.98
CA SER A 80 -2.00 -29.86 5.82
C SER A 80 -1.59 -29.04 4.60
N ARG A 81 -2.30 -27.96 4.30
CA ARG A 81 -1.98 -27.06 3.19
C ARG A 81 -0.69 -26.27 3.43
N TYR A 82 -0.47 -25.81 4.67
CA TYR A 82 0.80 -25.17 5.06
C TYR A 82 2.02 -26.07 4.80
N LEU A 83 1.92 -27.37 5.10
CA LEU A 83 3.02 -28.31 4.85
C LEU A 83 3.30 -28.46 3.35
N GLN A 84 2.26 -28.56 2.52
CA GLN A 84 2.42 -28.65 1.06
C GLN A 84 3.10 -27.41 0.47
N GLU A 85 2.67 -26.21 0.91
CA GLU A 85 3.20 -24.93 0.41
C GLU A 85 4.64 -24.62 0.91
N LYS A 86 5.17 -25.37 1.88
CA LYS A 86 6.54 -25.20 2.41
C LYS A 86 7.56 -26.11 1.74
N GLU A 87 7.12 -27.18 1.10
CA GLU A 87 7.99 -28.16 0.45
C GLU A 87 8.39 -27.77 -1.00
N GLU A 88 7.70 -26.78 -1.59
CA GLU A 88 8.06 -26.12 -2.87
C GLU A 88 9.05 -24.96 -2.68
#